data_AF-A0A970C233-F1
#
_entry.id   AF-A0A970C233-F1
#
_cell.length_a   1.000
_cell.length_b   1.000
_cell.length_c   1.000
_cell.angle_alpha   90.00
_cell.angle_beta   90.00
_cell.angle_gamma   90.00
#
_symmetry.space_group_name_H-M   'P 1'
#
loop_
_entity.id
_entity.type
_entity.pdbx_description
1 polymer ?
#
loop_
_entity_poly.entity_id
_entity_poly.type
_entity_poly.pdbx_seq_one_letter_code
_entity_poly.pdbx_strand_id
1 'polypeptide(L)'
;MITFTCSECGQTMEVEDGRAGGRAACPRCRFVMRVPDATAEAGVGPLSYAVPDREAYAGGASRVVGQLERAASGTWVLVALSILFFLMGLFSRWPALVILGVVGFFVDTYLAALLRALAELVRQNDRIETALGRLAAGERRGGE
;
A
#
# COMPACT_ATOMS: atom_id res chain seq x y z
N MET A 1 22.85 -20.87 -38.33
CA MET A 1 23.44 -21.90 -37.47
C MET A 1 23.12 -21.52 -36.03
N ILE A 2 22.64 -22.44 -35.19
CA ILE A 2 22.37 -22.21 -33.76
C ILE A 2 23.55 -22.75 -32.96
N THR A 3 24.22 -21.87 -32.23
CA THR A 3 25.27 -22.24 -31.28
C THR A 3 24.70 -22.26 -29.86
N PHE A 4 24.78 -23.40 -29.18
CA PHE A 4 24.32 -23.54 -27.81
C PHE A 4 25.22 -24.50 -27.03
N THR A 5 25.20 -24.42 -25.71
CA THR A 5 26.05 -25.25 -24.84
C THR A 5 25.30 -26.48 -24.34
N CYS A 6 25.99 -27.62 -24.26
CA CYS A 6 25.41 -28.83 -23.69
C CYS A 6 25.25 -28.66 -22.17
N SER A 7 24.05 -28.90 -21.66
CA SER A 7 23.74 -28.74 -20.22
C SER A 7 24.47 -29.73 -19.30
N GLU A 8 24.87 -30.88 -19.83
CA GLU A 8 25.52 -31.95 -19.06
C GLU A 8 27.05 -31.82 -19.02
N CYS A 9 27.69 -31.54 -20.16
CA CYS A 9 29.15 -31.49 -20.24
C CYS A 9 29.72 -30.10 -20.50
N GLY A 10 28.87 -29.10 -20.72
CA GLY A 10 29.26 -27.72 -21.00
C GLY A 10 29.84 -27.48 -22.40
N GLN A 11 29.92 -28.50 -23.26
CA GLN A 11 30.51 -28.36 -24.58
C GLN A 11 29.66 -27.47 -25.48
N THR A 12 30.27 -26.44 -26.09
CA THR A 12 29.63 -25.61 -27.11
C THR A 12 29.43 -26.39 -28.39
N MET A 13 28.20 -26.36 -28.90
CA MET A 13 27.71 -27.13 -30.03
C MET A 13 27.13 -26.19 -31.06
N GLU A 14 27.46 -26.42 -32.32
CA GLU A 14 26.89 -25.70 -33.46
C GLU A 14 26.03 -26.66 -34.26
N VAL A 15 24.74 -26.34 -34.40
CA VAL A 15 23.77 -27.16 -35.12
C VAL A 15 23.07 -26.29 -36.16
N GLU A 16 22.77 -26.87 -37.31
CA GLU A 16 22.10 -26.17 -38.40
C GLU A 16 20.67 -25.76 -38.02
N ASP A 17 20.22 -24.58 -38.46
CA ASP A 17 18.95 -23.97 -38.05
C ASP A 17 17.73 -24.84 -38.36
N GLY A 18 17.83 -25.70 -39.38
CA GLY A 18 16.78 -26.65 -39.75
C GLY A 18 16.51 -27.75 -38.72
N ARG A 19 17.30 -27.85 -37.65
CA ARG A 19 17.06 -28.77 -36.51
C ARG A 19 16.63 -28.07 -35.22
N ALA A 20 16.29 -26.78 -35.29
CA ALA A 20 15.67 -26.05 -34.20
C ALA A 20 14.41 -26.78 -33.68
N GLY A 21 14.25 -26.88 -32.36
CA GLY A 21 13.17 -27.62 -31.70
C GLY A 21 13.28 -29.15 -31.75
N GLY A 22 14.24 -29.69 -32.52
CA GLY A 22 14.55 -31.11 -32.63
C GLY A 22 15.42 -31.66 -31.50
N ARG A 23 15.72 -32.97 -31.54
CA ARG A 23 16.63 -33.63 -30.58
C ARG A 23 18.02 -33.78 -31.20
N ALA A 24 19.05 -33.30 -30.52
CA ALA A 24 20.43 -33.45 -30.93
C ALA A 24 21.22 -34.20 -29.84
N ALA A 25 22.06 -35.13 -30.26
CA ALA A 25 22.97 -35.84 -29.37
C ALA A 25 24.31 -35.11 -29.31
N CYS A 26 24.83 -34.87 -28.10
CA CYS A 26 26.14 -34.27 -27.92
C CYS A 26 27.25 -35.26 -28.38
N PRO A 27 28.20 -34.87 -29.24
CA PRO A 27 29.29 -35.72 -29.72
C PRO A 27 30.32 -36.05 -28.64
N ARG A 28 30.34 -35.31 -27.52
CA ARG A 28 31.27 -35.53 -26.40
C ARG A 28 30.72 -36.51 -25.37
N CYS A 29 29.52 -36.28 -24.85
CA CYS A 29 28.91 -37.12 -23.80
C CYS A 29 27.78 -38.03 -24.30
N ARG A 30 27.36 -37.89 -25.57
CA ARG A 30 26.22 -38.59 -26.20
C ARG A 30 24.86 -38.34 -25.56
N PHE A 31 24.77 -37.37 -24.66
CA PHE A 31 23.51 -36.95 -24.08
C PHE A 31 22.60 -36.33 -25.15
N VAL A 32 21.36 -36.79 -25.21
CA VAL A 32 20.35 -36.33 -26.19
C VAL A 32 19.55 -35.21 -25.55
N MET A 33 19.75 -33.98 -26.03
CA MET A 33 19.03 -32.80 -25.55
C MET A 33 18.24 -32.14 -26.68
N ARG A 34 17.24 -31.35 -26.32
CA ARG A 34 16.45 -30.60 -27.29
C ARG A 34 17.22 -29.33 -27.68
N VAL A 35 17.34 -29.07 -28.98
CA VAL A 35 17.97 -27.84 -29.50
C VAL A 35 17.02 -26.68 -29.21
N PRO A 36 17.45 -25.65 -28.47
CA PRO A 36 16.62 -24.47 -28.25
C PRO A 36 16.37 -23.76 -29.58
N ASP A 37 15.10 -23.48 -29.89
CA ASP A 37 14.76 -22.56 -30.97
C ASP A 37 15.29 -21.18 -30.59
N ALA A 38 16.08 -20.54 -31.46
CA ALA A 38 16.64 -19.21 -31.24
C ALA A 38 15.57 -18.10 -31.05
N THR A 39 14.28 -18.44 -31.12
CA THR A 39 13.16 -17.56 -30.75
C THR A 39 12.85 -17.59 -29.24
N ALA A 40 13.42 -18.53 -28.47
CA ALA A 40 13.13 -18.71 -27.05
C ALA A 40 14.20 -18.16 -26.08
N GLU A 41 15.24 -17.46 -26.57
CA GLU A 41 16.32 -16.88 -25.75
C GLU A 41 16.37 -15.33 -25.72
N ALA A 42 15.22 -14.66 -25.83
CA ALA A 42 15.07 -13.28 -25.37
C ALA A 42 14.03 -13.26 -24.23
N GLY A 43 14.34 -13.68 -23.01
CA GLY A 43 15.51 -13.31 -22.22
C GLY A 43 15.08 -12.30 -21.17
N VAL A 44 14.77 -12.82 -19.97
CA VAL A 44 14.87 -12.19 -18.65
C VAL A 44 15.00 -10.66 -18.67
N GLY A 45 13.85 -9.96 -18.60
CA GLY A 45 13.83 -8.53 -18.35
C GLY A 45 14.43 -8.22 -16.96
N PRO A 46 15.06 -7.05 -16.77
CA PRO A 46 15.53 -6.64 -15.44
C PRO A 46 14.34 -6.72 -14.50
N LEU A 47 14.52 -7.30 -13.31
CA LEU A 47 13.50 -7.29 -12.25
C LEU A 47 13.04 -5.83 -12.07
N SER A 48 11.87 -5.54 -12.64
CA SER A 48 11.17 -4.28 -12.54
C SER A 48 10.62 -4.21 -11.13
N TYR A 49 11.42 -3.69 -10.20
CA TYR A 49 10.82 -3.12 -9.02
C TYR A 49 10.10 -1.85 -9.49
N ALA A 50 8.77 -1.86 -9.35
CA ALA A 50 7.96 -0.70 -9.66
C ALA A 50 8.40 0.45 -8.75
N VAL A 51 9.04 1.47 -9.33
CA VAL A 51 9.17 2.77 -8.67
C VAL A 51 7.76 3.34 -8.64
N PRO A 52 7.14 3.55 -7.46
CA PRO A 52 5.78 4.04 -7.39
C PRO A 52 5.68 5.44 -8.02
N ASP A 53 4.60 5.60 -8.76
CA ASP A 53 4.25 6.74 -9.60
C ASP A 53 4.40 8.06 -8.80
N ARG A 54 5.01 9.08 -9.41
CA ARG A 54 5.26 10.39 -8.76
C ARG A 54 3.99 11.06 -8.21
N GLU A 55 2.83 10.67 -8.70
CA GLU A 55 1.50 11.11 -8.24
C GLU A 55 1.16 10.61 -6.84
N ALA A 56 1.63 9.41 -6.46
CA ALA A 56 1.45 8.86 -5.11
C ALA A 56 2.23 9.68 -4.06
N TYR A 57 3.38 10.25 -4.44
CA TYR A 57 4.17 11.14 -3.56
C TYR A 57 3.59 12.55 -3.45
N ALA A 58 3.00 13.10 -4.52
CA ALA A 58 2.39 14.43 -4.51
C ALA A 58 1.11 14.49 -3.65
N GLY A 59 0.37 13.37 -3.53
CA GLY A 59 -0.83 13.26 -2.71
C GLY A 59 -0.57 13.33 -1.20
N GLY A 60 0.64 12.97 -0.75
CA GLY A 60 1.02 13.07 0.67
C GLY A 60 1.22 14.51 1.11
N ALA A 61 2.03 15.27 0.37
CA ALA A 61 2.36 16.65 0.72
C ALA A 61 1.15 17.59 0.65
N SER A 62 0.28 17.43 -0.35
CA SER A 62 -0.93 18.25 -0.51
C SER A 62 -2.00 17.98 0.56
N ARG A 63 -2.09 16.74 1.09
CA ARG A 63 -2.99 16.43 2.22
C ARG A 63 -2.51 17.02 3.54
N VAL A 64 -1.20 17.06 3.79
CA VAL A 64 -0.67 17.66 5.02
C VAL A 64 -0.86 19.18 5.02
N VAL A 65 -0.63 19.84 3.87
CA VAL A 65 -0.86 21.30 3.73
C VAL A 65 -2.37 21.64 3.78
N GLY A 66 -3.22 20.87 3.10
CA GLY A 66 -4.67 21.09 3.12
C GLY A 66 -5.38 20.72 4.45
N GLN A 67 -4.75 19.92 5.30
CA GLN A 67 -5.23 19.59 6.64
C GLN A 67 -4.85 20.70 7.66
N LEU A 68 -3.76 21.43 7.45
CA LEU A 68 -3.43 22.61 8.26
C LEU A 68 -4.39 23.78 8.00
N GLU A 69 -4.83 24.00 6.76
CA GLU A 69 -5.67 25.15 6.41
C GLU A 69 -7.13 25.03 6.88
N ARG A 70 -7.70 23.82 7.00
CA ARG A 70 -9.05 23.65 7.58
C ARG A 70 -9.09 23.74 9.10
N ALA A 71 -7.94 23.78 9.77
CA ALA A 71 -7.85 24.15 11.18
C ALA A 71 -7.78 25.67 11.39
N ALA A 72 -7.77 26.47 10.31
CA ALA A 72 -7.40 27.87 10.36
C ALA A 72 -8.56 28.90 10.30
N SER A 73 -9.82 28.51 10.53
CA SER A 73 -10.91 29.50 10.62
C SER A 73 -11.64 29.56 11.96
N GLY A 74 -11.61 28.48 12.76
CA GLY A 74 -12.20 28.49 14.12
C GLY A 74 -11.15 28.69 15.21
N THR A 75 -10.07 27.89 15.16
CA THR A 75 -9.12 27.78 16.26
C THR A 75 -8.33 29.07 16.49
N TRP A 76 -7.86 29.72 15.42
CA TRP A 76 -7.13 30.99 15.57
C TRP A 76 -8.03 32.14 16.02
N VAL A 77 -9.33 32.12 15.68
CA VAL A 77 -10.29 33.11 16.18
C VAL A 77 -10.57 32.90 17.67
N LEU A 78 -10.75 31.65 18.11
CA LEU A 78 -10.93 31.32 19.52
C LEU A 78 -9.66 31.61 20.35
N VAL A 79 -8.48 31.35 19.80
CA VAL A 79 -7.19 31.69 20.43
C VAL A 79 -7.02 33.21 20.51
N ALA A 80 -7.31 33.96 19.44
CA ALA A 80 -7.23 35.41 19.44
C ALA A 80 -8.25 36.06 20.38
N LEU A 81 -9.50 35.56 20.44
CA LEU A 81 -10.51 36.03 21.37
C LEU A 81 -10.15 35.68 22.82
N SER A 82 -9.58 34.50 23.07
CA SER A 82 -9.06 34.12 24.39
C SER A 82 -7.93 35.03 24.83
N ILE A 83 -6.95 35.31 23.96
CA ILE A 83 -5.84 36.23 24.24
C ILE A 83 -6.34 37.66 24.46
N LEU A 84 -7.25 38.15 23.61
CA LEU A 84 -7.85 39.49 23.75
C LEU A 84 -8.63 39.62 25.06
N PHE A 85 -9.40 38.60 25.42
CA PHE A 85 -10.15 38.54 26.69
C PHE A 85 -9.22 38.42 27.90
N PHE A 86 -8.09 37.72 27.76
CA PHE A 86 -7.07 37.61 28.81
C PHE A 86 -6.31 38.93 29.01
N LEU A 87 -6.00 39.65 27.92
CA LEU A 87 -5.37 40.97 27.94
C LEU A 87 -6.31 42.06 28.47
N MET A 88 -7.59 42.03 28.09
CA MET A 88 -8.64 42.89 28.68
C MET A 88 -9.03 42.46 30.11
N GLY A 89 -8.72 41.21 30.48
CA GLY A 89 -9.13 40.53 31.70
C GLY A 89 -8.12 40.57 32.84
N LEU A 90 -7.12 41.46 32.81
CA LEU A 90 -6.25 41.71 33.97
C LEU A 90 -7.03 42.25 35.19
N PHE A 91 -8.35 42.48 35.09
CA PHE A 91 -9.10 43.22 36.11
C PHE A 91 -10.31 42.56 36.80
N SER A 92 -10.75 41.32 36.51
CA SER A 92 -11.83 40.75 37.35
C SER A 92 -12.08 39.25 37.23
N ARG A 93 -11.59 38.47 38.21
CA ARG A 93 -12.24 37.30 38.86
C ARG A 93 -12.90 36.18 38.01
N TRP A 94 -12.60 36.03 36.72
CA TRP A 94 -13.22 34.99 35.87
C TRP A 94 -12.28 33.98 35.14
N PRO A 95 -11.00 33.77 35.50
CA PRO A 95 -10.12 32.89 34.72
C PRO A 95 -10.56 31.41 34.73
N ALA A 96 -11.19 30.96 35.82
CA ALA A 96 -11.60 29.55 35.96
C ALA A 96 -12.69 29.12 34.96
N LEU A 97 -13.66 30.00 34.67
CA LEU A 97 -14.76 29.67 33.75
C LEU A 97 -14.30 29.65 32.29
N VAL A 98 -13.36 30.52 31.92
CA VAL A 98 -12.75 30.52 30.58
C VAL A 98 -11.93 29.25 30.38
N ILE A 99 -11.13 28.84 31.36
CA ILE A 99 -10.35 27.60 31.30
C ILE A 99 -11.28 26.38 31.21
N LEU A 100 -12.35 26.33 32.01
CA LEU A 100 -13.33 25.24 31.94
C LEU A 100 -13.99 25.16 30.56
N GLY A 101 -14.34 26.31 29.97
CA GLY A 101 -14.94 26.37 28.63
C GLY A 101 -13.98 25.89 27.53
N VAL A 102 -12.71 26.30 27.57
CA VAL A 102 -11.69 25.87 26.60
C VAL A 102 -11.43 24.37 26.74
N VAL A 103 -11.22 23.87 27.97
CA VAL A 103 -11.01 22.43 28.20
C VAL A 103 -12.23 21.63 27.75
N GLY A 104 -13.45 22.09 28.04
CA GLY A 104 -14.68 21.49 27.55
C GLY A 104 -14.72 21.37 26.03
N PHE A 105 -14.45 22.48 25.32
CA PHE A 105 -14.42 22.48 23.85
C PHE A 105 -13.41 21.49 23.26
N PHE A 106 -12.22 21.38 23.87
CA PHE A 106 -11.23 20.39 23.45
C PHE A 106 -11.71 18.96 23.74
N VAL A 107 -12.23 18.69 24.94
CA VAL A 107 -12.75 17.37 25.31
C VAL A 107 -13.88 16.93 24.37
N ASP A 108 -14.83 17.80 24.03
CA ASP A 108 -15.90 17.51 23.08
C ASP A 108 -15.36 17.16 21.68
N THR A 109 -14.38 17.92 21.20
CA THR A 109 -13.75 17.68 19.90
C THR A 109 -13.04 16.32 19.88
N TYR A 110 -12.26 16.02 20.92
CA TYR A 110 -11.57 14.73 21.05
C TYR A 110 -12.53 13.57 21.26
N LEU A 111 -13.57 13.74 22.07
CA LEU A 111 -14.59 12.72 22.33
C LEU A 111 -15.35 12.39 21.05
N ALA A 112 -15.75 13.41 20.27
CA ALA A 112 -16.40 13.19 18.99
C ALA A 112 -15.48 12.49 17.98
N ALA A 113 -14.17 12.79 17.98
CA ALA A 113 -13.21 12.08 17.15
C ALA A 113 -13.08 10.60 17.60
N LEU A 114 -12.99 10.36 18.91
CA LEU A 114 -12.89 9.02 19.49
C LEU A 114 -14.13 8.17 19.18
N LEU A 115 -15.33 8.74 19.32
CA LEU A 115 -16.58 8.02 19.01
C LEU A 115 -16.68 7.63 17.54
N ARG A 116 -16.21 8.48 16.62
CA ARG A 116 -16.15 8.13 15.18
C ARG A 116 -15.18 6.98 14.93
N ALA A 117 -14.02 6.98 15.57
CA ALA A 117 -13.04 5.90 15.45
C ALA A 117 -13.61 4.57 15.98
N LEU A 118 -14.27 4.59 17.14
CA LEU A 118 -14.92 3.41 17.71
C LEU A 118 -16.05 2.89 16.82
N ALA A 119 -16.87 3.77 16.25
CA ALA A 119 -17.96 3.36 15.35
C ALA A 119 -17.43 2.67 14.08
N GLU A 120 -16.28 3.11 13.54
CA GLU A 120 -15.66 2.47 12.39
C GLU A 120 -15.12 1.08 12.72
N LEU A 121 -14.51 0.91 13.90
CA LEU A 121 -14.04 -0.40 14.38
C LEU A 121 -15.19 -1.39 14.53
N VAL A 122 -16.32 -0.98 15.10
CA VAL A 122 -17.51 -1.83 15.22
C VAL A 122 -18.04 -2.24 13.86
N ARG A 123 -18.08 -1.30 12.91
CA ARG A 123 -18.52 -1.57 11.53
C ARG A 123 -17.59 -2.54 10.80
N GLN A 124 -16.29 -2.47 11.04
CA GLN A 124 -15.35 -3.44 10.49
C GLN A 124 -15.59 -4.83 11.03
N ASN A 125 -15.85 -4.96 12.34
CA ASN A 125 -16.09 -6.26 12.96
C ASN A 125 -17.33 -6.96 12.37
N ASP A 126 -18.43 -6.24 12.16
CA ASP A 126 -19.65 -6.77 11.54
C ASP A 126 -19.41 -7.27 10.09
N ARG A 127 -18.56 -6.57 9.33
CA ARG A 127 -18.14 -7.05 7.99
C ARG A 127 -17.32 -8.33 8.05
N ILE A 128 -16.47 -8.48 9.07
CA ILE A 128 -15.68 -9.70 9.26
C ILE A 128 -16.60 -10.87 9.64
N GLU A 129 -17.52 -10.67 10.57
CA GLU A 129 -18.49 -11.69 10.99
C GLU A 129 -19.38 -12.16 9.83
N THR A 130 -19.89 -11.22 9.03
CA THR A 130 -20.68 -11.59 7.84
C THR A 130 -19.86 -12.30 6.76
N ALA A 131 -18.59 -11.95 6.58
CA ALA A 131 -17.68 -12.65 5.66
C ALA A 131 -17.40 -14.08 6.13
N LEU A 132 -17.10 -14.27 7.41
CA LEU A 132 -16.91 -15.59 8.02
C LEU A 132 -18.16 -16.45 7.89
N GLY A 133 -19.35 -15.88 8.12
CA GLY A 133 -20.62 -16.59 7.93
C GLY A 133 -20.84 -17.08 6.49
N ARG A 134 -20.45 -16.29 5.48
CA ARG A 134 -20.53 -16.70 4.07
C ARG A 134 -19.57 -17.84 3.73
N LEU A 135 -18.35 -17.80 4.26
CA LEU A 135 -17.37 -18.88 4.09
C LEU A 135 -17.89 -20.18 4.73
N ALA A 136 -18.39 -20.11 5.97
CA ALA A 136 -18.97 -21.27 6.66
C ALA A 136 -20.22 -21.86 5.97
N ALA A 137 -20.97 -21.03 5.24
CA ALA A 137 -22.10 -21.49 4.42
C ALA A 137 -21.65 -22.11 3.08
N GLY A 138 -20.55 -21.61 2.50
CA GLY A 138 -19.94 -22.15 1.28
C GLY A 138 -19.33 -23.53 1.48
N GLU A 139 -18.59 -23.72 2.58
CA GLU A 139 -17.96 -24.99 2.96
C GLU A 139 -18.97 -26.15 2.98
N ARG A 140 -20.19 -25.89 3.50
CA ARG A 140 -21.25 -26.90 3.59
C ARG A 140 -21.86 -27.31 2.26
N ARG A 141 -21.75 -26.51 1.20
CA ARG A 141 -22.26 -26.85 -0.14
C ARG A 141 -21.24 -27.55 -1.04
N GLY A 142 -19.96 -27.54 -0.68
CA GLY A 142 -18.89 -28.17 -1.47
C GLY A 142 -18.57 -29.62 -1.09
N GLY A 143 -19.30 -30.19 -0.13
CA GLY A 143 -19.05 -31.52 0.44
C GLY A 143 -20.07 -32.61 0.09
N GLU A 144 -21.00 -32.36 -0.83
CA GLU A 144 -21.95 -33.35 -1.38
C GLU A 144 -21.54 -33.80 -2.79
#